data_AF-A0A1F7JJ86-F1
#
_entry.id   AF-A0A1F7JJ86-F1
#
_cell.length_a   1.000
_cell.length_b   1.000
_cell.length_c   1.000
_cell.angle_alpha   90.00
_cell.angle_beta   90.00
_cell.angle_gamma   90.00
#
_symmetry.space_group_name_H-M   'P 1'
#
loop_
_entity.id
_entity.type
_entity.pdbx_description
1 polymer ?
#
loop_
_entity_poly.entity_id
_entity_poly.type
_entity_poly.pdbx_seq_one_letter_code
_entity_poly.pdbx_strand_id
1 'polypeptide(L)'
;MDIPKISLPPDVSRPTRKFIVPRRLAVFLVTGAVIFSIVGGVYAFFTSFIQWDDDETIVERKDSISISSAPASASADVNPEPTVVNVMVKGRVTVTFLKDKGQPFDNGIVQLVSSTSGVVVGSRKTGSDGTSGVVVFDEIPAGTYRVIGARENELGVRQASTSISLDPGEIISTTIRLLIDTPVTVTVTVKKQDGTPMADESLKIVRPKGDEGDEVFPVQTNSAGTFTQSGVFPYDRWKLLKGDTEIATMAVAPTGENQSINVQANSN
;
A
#
# COMPACT_ATOMS: atom_id res chain seq x y z
N MET A 1 -37.36 56.90 49.34
CA MET A 1 -36.34 56.05 48.72
C MET A 1 -37.03 55.40 47.53
N ASP A 2 -36.88 56.04 46.37
CA ASP A 2 -37.57 55.65 45.14
C ASP A 2 -36.55 55.14 44.13
N ILE A 3 -36.77 53.92 43.68
CA ILE A 3 -35.92 53.19 42.73
C ILE A 3 -36.25 53.68 41.32
N PRO A 4 -35.27 54.11 40.51
CA PRO A 4 -35.53 54.55 39.15
C PRO A 4 -35.84 53.37 38.22
N LYS A 5 -36.92 53.50 37.44
CA LYS A 5 -37.33 52.60 36.35
C LYS A 5 -36.26 52.55 35.25
N ILE A 6 -35.77 51.36 34.96
CA ILE A 6 -34.92 51.07 33.79
C ILE A 6 -35.83 50.75 32.60
N SER A 7 -35.76 51.57 31.56
CA SER A 7 -36.45 51.38 30.28
C SER A 7 -35.65 50.44 29.39
N LEU A 8 -36.27 49.35 28.92
CA LEU A 8 -35.70 48.46 27.91
C LEU A 8 -35.84 49.08 26.51
N PRO A 9 -34.85 48.92 25.61
CA PRO A 9 -34.97 49.34 24.21
C PRO A 9 -35.85 48.38 23.38
N PRO A 10 -36.47 48.87 22.29
CA PRO A 10 -37.46 48.13 21.50
C PRO A 10 -36.87 47.05 20.59
N ASP A 11 -37.67 46.00 20.44
CA ASP A 11 -37.49 44.79 19.65
C ASP A 11 -37.35 45.09 18.14
N VAL A 12 -36.24 44.64 17.54
CA VAL A 12 -35.97 44.78 16.09
C VAL A 12 -36.31 43.47 15.40
N SER A 13 -37.50 43.47 14.80
CA SER A 13 -38.04 42.41 13.96
C SER A 13 -37.10 42.03 12.79
N ARG A 14 -36.71 40.75 12.71
CA ARG A 14 -35.94 40.19 11.60
C ARG A 14 -36.82 39.93 10.36
N PRO A 15 -36.36 40.23 9.14
CA PRO A 15 -37.11 39.92 7.92
C PRO A 15 -37.00 38.44 7.54
N THR A 16 -38.15 37.78 7.38
CA THR A 16 -38.28 36.42 6.83
C THR A 16 -38.03 36.42 5.33
N ARG A 17 -36.92 35.79 4.88
CA ARG A 17 -36.73 35.45 3.45
C ARG A 17 -37.54 34.21 3.09
N LYS A 18 -38.48 34.39 2.15
CA LYS A 18 -39.27 33.32 1.54
C LYS A 18 -38.37 32.48 0.62
N PHE A 19 -38.23 31.19 0.92
CA PHE A 19 -37.63 30.22 0.01
C PHE A 19 -38.66 29.81 -1.05
N ILE A 20 -38.39 30.17 -2.30
CA ILE A 20 -39.16 29.73 -3.47
C ILE A 20 -38.41 28.53 -4.06
N VAL A 21 -39.02 27.36 -4.01
CA VAL A 21 -38.51 26.15 -4.69
C VAL A 21 -39.26 25.99 -6.01
N PRO A 22 -38.60 26.04 -7.18
CA PRO A 22 -39.26 25.67 -8.42
C PRO A 22 -39.38 24.15 -8.55
N ARG A 23 -40.63 23.69 -8.61
CA ARG A 23 -41.05 22.36 -9.07
C ARG A 23 -40.99 22.29 -10.59
N ARG A 24 -40.24 21.32 -11.14
CA ARG A 24 -40.59 20.39 -12.27
C ARG A 24 -39.28 19.76 -12.78
N LEU A 25 -39.03 18.47 -12.55
CA LEU A 25 -39.50 17.28 -13.30
C LEU A 25 -38.75 17.08 -14.64
N ALA A 26 -37.88 16.06 -14.70
CA ALA A 26 -37.71 15.21 -15.89
C ALA A 26 -36.93 13.94 -15.53
N VAL A 27 -37.65 12.83 -15.55
CA VAL A 27 -37.17 11.46 -15.58
C VAL A 27 -36.61 11.18 -16.99
N PHE A 28 -35.43 10.58 -17.09
CA PHE A 28 -35.04 9.80 -18.27
C PHE A 28 -34.47 8.45 -17.80
N LEU A 29 -35.19 7.40 -18.18
CA LEU A 29 -34.82 5.99 -18.08
C LEU A 29 -33.93 5.60 -19.27
N VAL A 30 -32.87 4.83 -18.97
CA VAL A 30 -32.33 3.65 -19.69
C VAL A 30 -31.93 3.83 -21.18
N THR A 31 -30.67 3.56 -21.51
CA THR A 31 -30.15 2.37 -22.22
C THR A 31 -28.66 2.59 -22.57
N GLY A 32 -27.88 1.51 -22.60
CA GLY A 32 -26.42 1.54 -22.50
C GLY A 32 -25.61 1.98 -23.72
N ALA A 33 -24.33 2.23 -23.45
CA ALA A 33 -23.23 2.08 -24.38
C ALA A 33 -21.93 1.90 -23.56
N VAL A 34 -21.54 0.65 -23.36
CA VAL A 34 -20.18 0.26 -22.98
C VAL A 34 -19.36 0.33 -24.27
N ILE A 35 -18.57 1.40 -24.46
CA ILE A 35 -17.43 1.42 -25.40
C ILE A 35 -16.27 2.23 -24.78
N PHE A 36 -15.11 1.58 -24.79
CA PHE A 36 -13.77 1.94 -24.36
C PHE A 36 -13.22 3.27 -24.91
N SER A 37 -12.35 3.93 -24.14
CA SER A 37 -10.92 4.24 -24.48
C SER A 37 -10.28 5.09 -23.36
N ILE A 38 -9.37 4.53 -22.55
CA ILE A 38 -7.90 4.68 -22.64
C ILE A 38 -7.40 6.14 -22.51
N VAL A 39 -7.01 6.54 -21.29
CA VAL A 39 -5.85 7.41 -20.91
C VAL A 39 -5.74 7.25 -19.38
N GLY A 40 -4.66 6.93 -18.69
CA GLY A 40 -3.26 6.65 -18.95
C GLY A 40 -2.63 6.47 -17.55
N GLY A 41 -1.80 5.45 -17.35
CA GLY A 41 -1.21 5.17 -16.04
C GLY A 41 -0.51 3.82 -15.98
N VAL A 42 0.41 3.58 -16.91
CA VAL A 42 1.35 2.46 -16.86
C VAL A 42 2.40 2.80 -15.79
N TYR A 43 2.45 2.03 -14.70
CA TYR A 43 3.66 1.92 -13.88
C TYR A 43 4.41 0.64 -14.31
N ALA A 44 5.55 0.84 -14.95
CA ALA A 44 6.52 -0.21 -15.25
C ALA A 44 7.51 -0.33 -14.08
N PHE A 45 7.79 -1.55 -13.62
CA PHE A 45 9.06 -1.90 -12.97
C PHE A 45 9.49 -3.32 -13.41
N PHE A 46 10.59 -3.33 -14.19
CA PHE A 46 11.64 -4.34 -14.41
C PHE A 46 11.31 -5.84 -14.55
N THR A 47 11.51 -6.31 -15.78
CA THR A 47 11.83 -7.71 -16.13
C THR A 47 13.31 -8.00 -15.83
N SER A 48 13.61 -9.02 -15.04
CA SER A 48 14.89 -9.72 -15.11
C SER A 48 14.73 -10.93 -16.01
N PHE A 49 15.40 -10.94 -17.16
CA PHE A 49 15.53 -12.10 -18.03
C PHE A 49 16.56 -13.06 -17.41
N ILE A 50 16.18 -14.32 -17.22
CA ILE A 50 17.12 -15.43 -17.08
C ILE A 50 17.28 -15.99 -18.50
N GLN A 51 18.49 -15.86 -19.04
CA GLN A 51 18.93 -16.48 -20.28
C GLN A 51 19.38 -17.89 -19.93
N TRP A 52 18.67 -18.91 -20.42
CA TRP A 52 19.17 -20.29 -20.44
C TRP A 52 19.87 -20.49 -21.77
N ASP A 53 21.18 -20.68 -21.69
CA ASP A 53 22.05 -21.18 -22.75
C ASP A 53 22.07 -22.69 -22.57
N ASP A 54 21.54 -23.44 -23.53
CA ASP A 54 21.72 -24.89 -23.62
C ASP A 54 21.71 -25.24 -25.11
N ASP A 55 22.89 -25.20 -25.71
CA ASP A 55 23.15 -25.82 -27.00
C ASP A 55 23.92 -27.13 -26.80
N GLU A 56 23.63 -28.04 -27.73
CA GLU A 56 24.36 -29.26 -28.07
C GLU A 56 24.07 -30.62 -27.38
N THR A 57 23.26 -31.37 -28.13
CA THR A 57 23.58 -32.69 -28.72
C THR A 57 23.22 -33.97 -27.97
N ILE A 58 22.30 -34.68 -28.62
CA ILE A 58 21.97 -36.09 -28.47
C ILE A 58 23.16 -36.93 -28.96
N VAL A 59 23.64 -37.84 -28.11
CA VAL A 59 24.34 -39.06 -28.56
C VAL A 59 23.71 -40.27 -27.87
N GLU A 60 23.07 -41.11 -28.68
CA GLU A 60 22.72 -42.49 -28.35
C GLU A 60 23.95 -43.26 -27.85
N ARG A 61 23.81 -43.95 -26.72
CA ARG A 61 24.49 -45.24 -26.52
C ARG A 61 23.65 -46.19 -25.68
N LYS A 62 23.18 -47.25 -26.35
CA LYS A 62 23.00 -48.59 -25.80
C LYS A 62 24.14 -48.91 -24.84
N ASP A 63 23.80 -49.43 -23.66
CA ASP A 63 24.34 -50.72 -23.25
C ASP A 63 23.33 -51.50 -22.40
N SER A 64 23.04 -52.67 -22.92
CA SER A 64 22.26 -53.76 -22.37
C SER A 64 22.94 -54.40 -21.16
N ILE A 65 22.19 -54.70 -20.12
CA ILE A 65 22.45 -55.88 -19.28
C ILE A 65 21.22 -56.78 -19.33
N SER A 66 21.38 -57.88 -20.06
CA SER A 66 20.47 -59.01 -20.09
C SER A 66 20.64 -59.84 -18.83
N ILE A 67 19.53 -60.26 -18.22
CA ILE A 67 19.47 -61.55 -17.50
C ILE A 67 18.20 -62.29 -17.95
N SER A 68 18.40 -63.54 -18.34
CA SER A 68 17.48 -64.40 -19.08
C SER A 68 16.64 -65.28 -18.15
N SER A 69 15.33 -65.26 -18.41
CA SER A 69 14.32 -66.35 -18.44
C SER A 69 14.30 -67.48 -17.39
N ALA A 70 13.19 -67.59 -16.64
CA ALA A 70 12.25 -68.73 -16.69
C ALA A 70 10.95 -68.40 -15.91
N PRO A 71 9.76 -68.86 -16.35
CA PRO A 71 8.48 -68.57 -15.71
C PRO A 71 8.08 -69.67 -14.72
N ALA A 72 7.56 -69.31 -13.54
CA ALA A 72 6.72 -70.22 -12.74
C ALA A 72 5.84 -69.46 -11.73
N SER A 73 4.54 -69.68 -11.91
CA SER A 73 3.46 -69.73 -10.92
C SER A 73 3.14 -68.54 -10.02
N ALA A 74 1.86 -68.17 -10.14
CA ALA A 74 1.09 -67.28 -9.29
C ALA A 74 1.35 -67.46 -7.79
N SER A 75 1.60 -66.35 -7.12
CA SER A 75 1.16 -66.10 -5.75
C SER A 75 0.69 -64.66 -5.72
N ALA A 76 -0.58 -64.47 -5.38
CA ALA A 76 -1.18 -63.16 -5.18
C ALA A 76 -0.53 -62.54 -3.94
N ASP A 77 0.57 -61.83 -4.16
CA ASP A 77 1.18 -60.98 -3.16
C ASP A 77 0.50 -59.61 -3.27
N VAL A 78 -0.36 -59.31 -2.31
CA VAL A 78 -0.95 -57.98 -2.14
C VAL A 78 0.19 -57.08 -1.70
N ASN A 79 0.90 -56.49 -2.65
CA ASN A 79 1.80 -55.38 -2.41
C ASN A 79 0.93 -54.15 -2.10
N PRO A 80 0.80 -53.69 -0.84
CA PRO A 80 0.14 -52.41 -0.62
C PRO A 80 1.04 -51.36 -1.25
N GLU A 81 0.58 -50.79 -2.37
CA GLU A 81 1.13 -49.57 -2.95
C GLU A 81 1.36 -48.58 -1.79
N PRO A 82 2.59 -48.11 -1.54
CA PRO A 82 2.83 -47.20 -0.43
C PRO A 82 2.00 -45.96 -0.72
N THR A 83 0.92 -45.80 0.02
CA THR A 83 0.12 -44.58 -0.03
C THR A 83 1.04 -43.49 0.48
N VAL A 84 1.64 -42.72 -0.45
CA VAL A 84 2.40 -41.53 -0.10
C VAL A 84 1.38 -40.55 0.47
N VAL A 85 1.17 -40.63 1.78
CA VAL A 85 0.44 -39.62 2.52
C VAL A 85 1.34 -38.39 2.45
N ASN A 86 1.04 -37.50 1.51
CA ASN A 86 1.69 -36.20 1.45
C ASN A 86 1.17 -35.38 2.64
N VAL A 87 1.75 -35.62 3.81
CA VAL A 87 1.43 -34.85 5.03
C VAL A 87 1.88 -33.43 4.75
N MET A 88 0.93 -32.53 4.54
CA MET A 88 1.23 -31.12 4.35
C MET A 88 1.79 -30.57 5.68
N VAL A 89 3.11 -30.51 5.79
CA VAL A 89 3.78 -29.96 6.96
C VAL A 89 3.67 -28.43 6.89
N LYS A 90 2.89 -27.86 7.80
CA LYS A 90 2.71 -26.42 7.90
C LYS A 90 3.87 -25.79 8.66
N GLY A 91 4.34 -24.64 8.20
CA GLY A 91 5.39 -23.84 8.84
C GLY A 91 4.87 -22.79 9.82
N ARG A 92 5.79 -21.97 10.32
CA ARG A 92 5.56 -20.86 11.25
C ARG A 92 6.28 -19.61 10.76
N VAL A 93 5.62 -18.46 10.88
CA VAL A 93 6.22 -17.14 10.58
C VAL A 93 6.13 -16.27 11.81
N THR A 94 7.28 -15.83 12.31
CA THR A 94 7.38 -14.79 13.34
C THR A 94 7.72 -13.47 12.69
N VAL A 95 6.92 -12.44 12.95
CA VAL A 95 7.14 -11.10 12.42
C VAL A 95 7.43 -10.15 13.57
N THR A 96 8.59 -9.49 13.52
CA THR A 96 8.91 -8.35 14.37
C THR A 96 8.57 -7.06 13.63
N PHE A 97 7.67 -6.26 14.19
CA PHE A 97 7.24 -4.98 13.66
C PHE A 97 7.81 -3.84 14.49
N LEU A 98 8.63 -3.01 13.85
CA LEU A 98 9.33 -1.93 14.51
C LEU A 98 8.93 -0.56 13.96
N LYS A 99 9.07 0.46 14.80
CA LYS A 99 9.19 1.87 14.42
C LYS A 99 10.59 2.14 13.87
N ASP A 100 10.78 3.33 13.32
CA ASP A 100 12.05 3.81 12.78
C ASP A 100 13.28 3.55 13.67
N LYS A 101 13.21 3.96 14.94
CA LYS A 101 14.32 3.83 15.91
C LYS A 101 14.51 2.42 16.48
N GLY A 102 13.98 1.39 15.82
CA GLY A 102 14.05 0.00 16.26
C GLY A 102 13.18 -0.33 17.48
N GLN A 103 12.34 0.61 17.90
CA GLN A 103 11.38 0.38 18.98
C GLN A 103 10.26 -0.53 18.49
N PRO A 104 9.73 -1.43 19.32
CA PRO A 104 8.58 -2.24 18.94
C PRO A 104 7.37 -1.37 18.59
N PHE A 105 6.67 -1.77 17.55
CA PHE A 105 5.44 -1.13 17.11
C PHE A 105 4.24 -1.90 17.67
N ASP A 106 3.73 -1.47 18.82
CA ASP A 106 2.49 -2.02 19.40
C ASP A 106 1.24 -1.38 18.80
N ASN A 107 0.13 -2.11 18.88
CA ASN A 107 -1.16 -1.73 18.30
C ASN A 107 -1.14 -1.51 16.78
N GLY A 108 -0.14 -2.07 16.09
CA GLY A 108 -0.12 -2.18 14.63
C GLY A 108 -0.87 -3.42 14.18
N ILE A 109 -1.34 -3.42 12.93
CA ILE A 109 -1.88 -4.61 12.28
C ILE A 109 -0.82 -5.16 11.34
N VAL A 110 -0.55 -6.46 11.46
CA VAL A 110 0.31 -7.22 10.56
C VAL A 110 -0.55 -8.25 9.83
N GLN A 111 -0.44 -8.27 8.50
CA GLN A 111 -1.10 -9.22 7.61
C GLN A 111 -0.09 -10.07 6.89
N LEU A 112 -0.43 -11.35 6.76
CA LEU A 112 0.25 -12.30 5.89
C LEU A 112 -0.63 -12.54 4.66
N VAL A 113 -0.16 -12.14 3.48
CA VAL A 113 -0.90 -12.23 2.23
C VAL A 113 -0.21 -13.24 1.31
N SER A 114 -0.94 -14.23 0.80
CA SER A 114 -0.40 -15.16 -0.18
C SER A 114 -0.03 -14.41 -1.46
N SER A 115 1.22 -14.53 -1.92
CA SER A 115 1.67 -13.84 -3.14
C SER A 115 1.00 -14.38 -4.39
N THR A 116 0.63 -15.67 -4.40
CA THR A 116 0.00 -16.34 -5.54
C THR A 116 -1.49 -15.97 -5.68
N SER A 117 -2.23 -15.93 -4.57
CA SER A 117 -3.68 -15.70 -4.60
C SER A 117 -4.08 -14.27 -4.25
N GLY A 118 -3.19 -13.48 -3.64
CA GLY A 118 -3.51 -12.17 -3.09
C GLY A 118 -4.40 -12.21 -1.84
N VAL A 119 -4.76 -13.39 -1.32
CA VAL A 119 -5.65 -13.56 -0.18
C VAL A 119 -4.89 -13.36 1.13
N VAL A 120 -5.52 -12.68 2.10
CA VAL A 120 -5.03 -12.56 3.47
C VAL A 120 -5.18 -13.92 4.17
N VAL A 121 -4.05 -14.54 4.48
CA VAL A 121 -3.99 -15.84 5.17
C VAL A 121 -4.01 -15.67 6.69
N GLY A 122 -3.56 -14.52 7.18
CA GLY A 122 -3.66 -14.16 8.58
C GLY A 122 -3.59 -12.65 8.80
N SER A 123 -4.24 -12.20 9.88
CA SER A 123 -4.15 -10.83 10.38
C SER A 123 -4.04 -10.87 11.90
N ARG A 124 -3.05 -10.15 12.45
CA ARG A 124 -2.75 -10.11 13.88
C ARG A 124 -2.41 -8.69 14.32
N LYS A 125 -2.77 -8.34 15.55
CA LYS A 125 -2.39 -7.08 16.19
C LYS A 125 -1.14 -7.29 17.02
N THR A 126 -0.12 -6.45 16.85
CA THR A 126 1.12 -6.53 17.65
C THR A 126 0.88 -6.20 19.11
N GLY A 127 1.59 -6.89 20.00
CA GLY A 127 1.49 -6.70 21.46
C GLY A 127 0.23 -7.32 22.09
N SER A 128 -0.65 -7.94 21.31
CA SER A 128 -1.90 -8.54 21.83
C SER A 128 -1.66 -9.82 22.64
N ASP A 129 -0.53 -10.49 22.44
CA ASP A 129 -0.11 -11.71 23.14
C ASP A 129 0.91 -11.44 24.27
N GLY A 130 1.12 -10.17 24.62
CA GLY A 130 2.09 -9.74 25.63
C GLY A 130 3.52 -9.59 25.12
N THR A 131 3.80 -9.92 23.85
CA THR A 131 5.12 -9.70 23.25
C THR A 131 5.09 -8.43 22.40
N SER A 132 5.73 -7.37 22.91
CA SER A 132 5.73 -6.06 22.27
C SER A 132 6.32 -6.10 20.86
N GLY A 133 5.58 -5.56 19.88
CA GLY A 133 5.99 -5.46 18.48
C GLY A 133 6.09 -6.79 17.74
N VAL A 134 5.72 -7.92 18.33
CA VAL A 134 5.83 -9.23 17.68
C VAL A 134 4.45 -9.79 17.37
N VAL A 135 4.35 -10.54 16.28
CA VAL A 135 3.23 -11.46 16.00
C VAL A 135 3.75 -12.78 15.48
N VAL A 136 3.04 -13.85 15.81
CA VAL A 136 3.33 -15.20 15.30
C VAL A 136 2.14 -15.71 14.49
N PHE A 137 2.46 -16.24 13.31
CA PHE A 137 1.55 -16.97 12.45
C PHE A 137 1.96 -18.44 12.44
N ASP A 138 1.16 -19.27 13.08
CA ASP A 138 1.32 -20.72 13.07
C ASP A 138 0.50 -21.35 11.94
N GLU A 139 0.83 -22.60 11.62
CA GLU A 139 0.07 -23.42 10.69
C GLU A 139 -0.03 -22.79 9.29
N ILE A 140 1.06 -22.25 8.78
CA ILE A 140 1.12 -21.62 7.47
C ILE A 140 1.56 -22.64 6.42
N PRO A 141 0.77 -22.89 5.36
CA PRO A 141 1.20 -23.76 4.25
C PRO A 141 2.48 -23.24 3.59
N ALA A 142 3.26 -24.14 2.99
CA ALA A 142 4.42 -23.72 2.19
C ALA A 142 4.00 -22.80 1.03
N GLY A 143 4.88 -21.87 0.67
CA GLY A 143 4.65 -20.94 -0.44
C GLY A 143 5.24 -19.56 -0.19
N THR A 144 4.99 -18.66 -1.13
CA THR A 144 5.47 -17.27 -1.07
C THR A 144 4.40 -16.35 -0.50
N TYR A 145 4.81 -15.47 0.41
CA TYR A 145 3.93 -14.54 1.09
C TYR A 145 4.49 -13.12 1.09
N ARG A 146 3.59 -12.15 1.10
CA ARG A 146 3.88 -10.75 1.43
C ARG A 146 3.42 -10.49 2.86
N VAL A 147 4.35 -10.11 3.72
CA VAL A 147 4.08 -9.59 5.06
C VAL A 147 3.85 -8.09 4.92
N ILE A 148 2.73 -7.60 5.43
CA ILE A 148 2.35 -6.19 5.40
C ILE A 148 2.10 -5.74 6.84
N GLY A 149 2.68 -4.62 7.27
CA GLY A 149 2.38 -4.02 8.57
C GLY A 149 2.02 -2.55 8.44
N ALA A 150 0.99 -2.12 9.18
CA ALA A 150 0.52 -0.74 9.21
C ALA A 150 0.04 -0.36 10.61
N ARG A 151 -0.16 0.95 10.85
CA ARG A 151 -0.92 1.41 12.00
C ARG A 151 -2.38 0.93 11.87
N GLU A 152 -3.04 0.70 13.00
CA GLU A 152 -4.48 0.40 13.02
C GLU A 152 -5.25 1.50 12.25
N ASN A 153 -6.07 1.09 11.27
CA ASN A 153 -6.80 1.94 10.31
C ASN A 153 -5.97 2.61 9.18
N GLU A 154 -4.68 2.33 9.05
CA GLU A 154 -3.84 2.87 7.95
C GLU A 154 -3.41 1.80 6.92
N LEU A 155 -3.97 0.59 7.02
CA LEU A 155 -3.69 -0.48 6.08
C LEU A 155 -4.13 -0.09 4.66
N GLY A 156 -3.25 -0.29 3.67
CA GLY A 156 -3.47 0.16 2.29
C GLY A 156 -3.10 1.62 2.03
N VAL A 157 -2.75 2.38 3.08
CA VAL A 157 -2.39 3.80 2.98
C VAL A 157 -0.93 4.01 3.37
N ARG A 158 -0.54 3.58 4.58
CA ARG A 158 0.85 3.69 5.08
C ARG A 158 1.27 2.36 5.70
N GLN A 159 2.00 1.60 4.91
CA GLN A 159 2.40 0.26 5.29
C GLN A 159 3.86 -0.01 4.97
N ALA A 160 4.47 -0.83 5.81
CA ALA A 160 5.70 -1.52 5.52
C ALA A 160 5.35 -2.88 4.90
N SER A 161 6.18 -3.37 3.98
CA SER A 161 6.02 -4.72 3.47
C SER A 161 7.34 -5.40 3.17
N THR A 162 7.37 -6.72 3.31
CA THR A 162 8.47 -7.57 2.87
C THR A 162 7.92 -8.87 2.30
N SER A 163 8.67 -9.53 1.44
CA SER A 163 8.33 -10.84 0.88
C SER A 163 9.12 -11.93 1.58
N ILE A 164 8.46 -13.06 1.83
CA ILE A 164 9.08 -14.27 2.37
C ILE A 164 8.68 -15.48 1.52
N SER A 165 9.54 -16.49 1.49
CA SER A 165 9.23 -17.82 0.93
C SER A 165 9.33 -18.81 2.07
N LEU A 166 8.31 -19.63 2.27
CA LEU A 166 8.21 -20.59 3.36
C LEU A 166 8.22 -22.02 2.79
N ASP A 167 9.23 -22.80 3.14
CA ASP A 167 9.30 -24.23 2.84
C ASP A 167 8.42 -25.05 3.82
N PRO A 168 8.04 -26.30 3.47
CA PRO A 168 7.23 -27.14 4.34
C PRO A 168 7.85 -27.34 5.72
N GLY A 169 7.11 -26.99 6.78
CA GLY A 169 7.56 -27.09 8.18
C GLY A 169 8.59 -26.05 8.63
N GLU A 170 8.97 -25.12 7.75
CA GLU A 170 9.98 -24.11 8.06
C GLU A 170 9.49 -23.13 9.15
N ILE A 171 10.42 -22.64 9.97
CA ILE A 171 10.19 -21.55 10.92
C ILE A 171 11.00 -20.33 10.47
N ILE A 172 10.30 -19.29 10.01
CA ILE A 172 10.92 -18.05 9.56
C ILE A 172 10.72 -16.95 10.62
N SER A 173 11.77 -16.15 10.82
CA SER A 173 11.68 -14.87 11.52
C SER A 173 12.00 -13.73 10.56
N THR A 174 11.12 -12.74 10.48
CA THR A 174 11.32 -11.56 9.62
C THR A 174 11.02 -10.27 10.38
N THR A 175 11.60 -9.17 9.92
CA THR A 175 11.41 -7.84 10.50
C THR A 175 10.85 -6.89 9.45
N ILE A 176 9.83 -6.12 9.82
CA ILE A 176 9.33 -4.99 9.05
C ILE A 176 9.43 -3.71 9.87
N ARG A 177 9.65 -2.58 9.20
CA ARG A 177 9.81 -1.27 9.82
C ARG A 177 8.87 -0.27 9.22
N LEU A 178 8.05 0.37 10.05
CA LEU A 178 7.19 1.48 9.61
C LEU A 178 7.87 2.81 9.95
N LEU A 179 8.33 3.51 8.91
CA LEU A 179 9.12 4.74 9.02
C LEU A 179 8.23 6.00 8.92
N ILE A 180 7.04 5.97 9.55
CA ILE A 180 6.05 7.06 9.47
C ILE A 180 6.49 8.35 10.17
N ASP A 181 7.39 8.25 11.14
CA ASP A 181 7.94 9.38 11.88
C ASP A 181 9.35 9.74 11.39
N THR A 182 9.76 9.21 10.23
CA THR A 182 11.06 9.47 9.61
C THR A 182 10.88 10.49 8.50
N PRO A 183 11.39 11.72 8.64
CA PRO A 183 11.33 12.67 7.55
C PRO A 183 12.15 12.16 6.36
N VAL A 184 11.63 12.35 5.16
CA VAL A 184 12.30 12.02 3.90
C VAL A 184 12.61 13.29 3.10
N THR A 185 13.43 13.13 2.06
CA THR A 185 13.56 14.15 1.02
C THR A 185 12.68 13.77 -0.16
N VAL A 186 11.85 14.71 -0.62
CA VAL A 186 11.01 14.54 -1.81
C VAL A 186 11.52 15.44 -2.92
N THR A 187 11.60 14.88 -4.12
CA THR A 187 11.78 15.62 -5.37
C THR A 187 10.47 15.53 -6.13
N VAL A 188 9.81 16.67 -6.30
CA VAL A 188 8.47 16.75 -6.88
C VAL A 188 8.56 17.46 -8.22
N THR A 189 8.08 16.80 -9.27
CA THR A 189 7.91 17.40 -10.59
C THR A 189 6.44 17.76 -10.78
N VAL A 190 6.17 19.05 -10.96
CA VAL A 190 4.83 19.60 -11.09
C VAL A 190 4.59 20.02 -12.53
N LYS A 191 3.54 19.46 -13.12
CA LYS A 191 3.07 19.82 -14.46
C LYS A 191 1.70 20.49 -14.39
N LYS A 192 1.46 21.43 -15.30
CA LYS A 192 0.13 22.00 -15.54
C LYS A 192 -0.80 20.95 -16.14
N GLN A 193 -2.07 21.28 -16.27
CA GLN A 193 -3.07 20.37 -16.83
C GLN A 193 -2.74 19.97 -18.28
N ASP A 194 -2.13 20.87 -19.05
CA ASP A 194 -1.67 20.62 -20.42
C ASP A 194 -0.37 19.79 -20.52
N GLY A 195 0.20 19.38 -19.38
CA GLY A 195 1.43 18.58 -19.29
C GLY A 195 2.73 19.38 -19.35
N THR A 196 2.66 20.71 -19.55
CA THR A 196 3.84 21.59 -19.49
C THR A 196 4.35 21.75 -18.06
N PRO A 197 5.65 22.00 -17.86
CA PRO A 197 6.18 22.20 -16.51
C PRO A 197 5.61 23.47 -15.89
N MET A 198 5.31 23.40 -14.59
CA MET A 198 4.95 24.56 -13.80
C MET A 198 6.24 25.26 -13.32
N ALA A 199 6.96 25.84 -14.27
CA ALA A 199 8.33 26.32 -14.13
C ALA A 199 8.43 27.66 -13.38
N ASP A 200 9.46 27.79 -12.54
CA ASP A 200 9.82 29.04 -11.84
C ASP A 200 8.67 29.64 -11.00
N GLU A 201 7.87 28.79 -10.37
CA GLU A 201 6.68 29.15 -9.59
C GLU A 201 6.89 28.97 -8.09
N SER A 202 6.35 29.91 -7.30
CA SER A 202 6.35 29.85 -5.85
C SER A 202 5.14 29.08 -5.34
N LEU A 203 5.38 27.99 -4.63
CA LEU A 203 4.36 27.08 -4.12
C LEU A 203 4.53 26.84 -2.62
N LYS A 204 3.55 26.15 -2.03
CA LYS A 204 3.63 25.63 -0.68
C LYS A 204 3.19 24.18 -0.68
N ILE A 205 3.91 23.31 0.02
CA ILE A 205 3.37 22.00 0.40
C ILE A 205 2.84 22.08 1.84
N VAL A 206 1.63 21.58 2.05
CA VAL A 206 0.89 21.73 3.31
C VAL A 206 0.39 20.38 3.79
N ARG A 207 0.69 20.05 5.06
CA ARG A 207 0.11 18.91 5.78
C ARG A 207 -0.77 19.44 6.91
N PRO A 208 -2.08 19.19 6.87
CA PRO A 208 -2.95 19.54 7.98
C PRO A 208 -2.64 18.65 9.20
N LYS A 209 -2.42 19.25 10.37
CA LYS A 209 -2.26 18.52 11.65
C LYS A 209 -3.43 18.73 12.63
N GLY A 210 -4.52 19.34 12.18
CA GLY A 210 -5.66 19.64 13.05
C GLY A 210 -5.29 20.73 14.07
N ASP A 211 -5.47 20.44 15.36
CA ASP A 211 -5.32 21.42 16.44
C ASP A 211 -3.88 21.92 16.64
N GLU A 212 -2.88 21.20 16.12
CA GLU A 212 -1.46 21.59 16.15
C GLU A 212 -1.08 22.64 15.10
N GLY A 213 -2.00 22.96 14.18
CA GLY A 213 -1.77 23.86 13.05
C GLY A 213 -1.12 23.16 11.85
N ASP A 214 -1.23 23.80 10.69
CA ASP A 214 -0.72 23.25 9.44
C ASP A 214 0.82 23.28 9.40
N GLU A 215 1.42 22.20 8.91
CA GLU A 215 2.83 22.19 8.57
C GLU A 215 2.99 22.63 7.12
N VAL A 216 3.78 23.68 6.90
CA VAL A 216 3.91 24.37 5.63
C VAL A 216 5.37 24.46 5.24
N PHE A 217 5.71 23.99 4.04
CA PHE A 217 7.02 24.25 3.43
C PHE A 217 6.86 25.13 2.19
N PRO A 218 7.41 26.35 2.18
CA PRO A 218 7.51 27.14 0.96
C PRO A 218 8.54 26.50 0.03
N VAL A 219 8.19 26.35 -1.25
CA VAL A 219 9.07 25.75 -2.27
C VAL A 219 9.01 26.56 -3.55
N GLN A 220 10.09 26.49 -4.33
CA GLN A 220 10.20 27.16 -5.62
C GLN A 220 10.53 26.09 -6.67
N THR A 221 9.71 26.00 -7.73
CA THR A 221 10.06 25.13 -8.85
C THR A 221 11.18 25.75 -9.68
N ASN A 222 12.01 24.92 -10.28
CA ASN A 222 12.99 25.33 -11.29
C ASN A 222 12.34 25.42 -12.69
N SER A 223 13.15 25.67 -13.72
CA SER A 223 12.71 25.75 -15.12
C SER A 223 12.09 24.46 -15.68
N ALA A 224 12.31 23.32 -15.03
CA ALA A 224 11.70 22.03 -15.38
C ALA A 224 10.41 21.74 -14.59
N GLY A 225 9.95 22.67 -13.74
CA GLY A 225 8.79 22.48 -12.87
C GLY A 225 9.08 21.57 -11.67
N THR A 226 10.35 21.37 -11.31
CA THR A 226 10.76 20.47 -10.22
C THR A 226 11.24 21.26 -9.01
N PHE A 227 10.95 20.78 -7.81
CA PHE A 227 11.58 21.23 -6.56
C PHE A 227 12.01 20.04 -5.70
N THR A 228 12.95 20.27 -4.78
CA THR A 228 13.37 19.29 -3.78
C THR A 228 13.17 19.86 -2.38
N GLN A 229 12.52 19.10 -1.50
CA GLN A 229 12.26 19.48 -0.12
C GLN A 229 12.66 18.35 0.83
N SER A 230 13.52 18.66 1.80
CA SER A 230 13.88 17.75 2.89
C SER A 230 13.00 17.95 4.10
N GLY A 231 13.01 17.00 5.04
CA GLY A 231 12.24 17.13 6.28
C GLY A 231 10.76 16.78 6.13
N VAL A 232 10.35 16.21 4.98
CA VAL A 232 8.93 15.94 4.70
C VAL A 232 8.54 14.62 5.36
N PHE A 233 7.61 14.67 6.31
CA PHE A 233 7.11 13.47 6.94
C PHE A 233 6.15 12.70 6.00
N PRO A 234 6.19 11.36 6.04
CA PRO A 234 5.24 10.51 5.35
C PRO A 234 3.79 10.88 5.67
N TYR A 235 3.04 11.21 4.62
CA TYR A 235 1.63 11.58 4.71
C TYR A 235 0.98 11.36 3.34
N ASP A 236 -0.23 10.81 3.33
CA ASP A 236 -0.95 10.39 2.12
C ASP A 236 -1.65 11.54 1.40
N ARG A 237 -1.79 12.70 2.06
CA ARG A 237 -2.60 13.83 1.56
C ARG A 237 -1.91 15.18 1.73
N TRP A 238 -0.63 15.28 1.38
CA TRP A 238 0.03 16.59 1.29
C TRP A 238 -0.68 17.41 0.22
N LYS A 239 -1.03 18.65 0.53
CA LYS A 239 -1.61 19.59 -0.42
C LYS A 239 -0.50 20.40 -1.04
N LEU A 240 -0.56 20.60 -2.36
CA LEU A 240 0.28 21.55 -3.07
C LEU A 240 -0.56 22.79 -3.37
N LEU A 241 -0.14 23.94 -2.87
CA LEU A 241 -0.85 25.21 -3.00
C LEU A 241 -0.05 26.21 -3.85
N LYS A 242 -0.76 26.98 -4.67
CA LYS A 242 -0.26 28.21 -5.32
C LYS A 242 -1.02 29.38 -4.72
N GLY A 243 -0.33 30.23 -3.95
CA GLY A 243 -1.00 31.17 -3.05
C GLY A 243 -1.77 30.42 -1.96
N ASP A 244 -3.10 30.51 -2.00
CA ASP A 244 -4.03 29.80 -1.11
C ASP A 244 -4.90 28.77 -1.86
N THR A 245 -4.69 28.61 -3.16
CA THR A 245 -5.45 27.66 -3.99
C THR A 245 -4.77 26.31 -4.02
N GLU A 246 -5.51 25.26 -3.69
CA GLU A 246 -5.06 23.87 -3.83
C GLU A 246 -5.01 23.48 -5.31
N ILE A 247 -3.79 23.26 -5.80
CA ILE A 247 -3.57 22.87 -7.19
C ILE A 247 -3.38 21.36 -7.34
N ALA A 248 -2.95 20.65 -6.29
CA ALA A 248 -2.84 19.19 -6.32
C ALA A 248 -2.73 18.57 -4.92
N THR A 249 -2.86 17.25 -4.85
CA THR A 249 -2.54 16.44 -3.68
C THR A 249 -1.44 15.43 -4.00
N MET A 250 -0.57 15.14 -3.05
CA MET A 250 0.49 14.13 -3.19
C MET A 250 0.60 13.26 -1.94
N ALA A 251 1.04 12.02 -2.15
CA ALA A 251 1.35 11.07 -1.08
C ALA A 251 2.87 10.91 -0.95
N VAL A 252 3.35 10.93 0.29
CA VAL A 252 4.74 10.67 0.66
C VAL A 252 4.77 9.38 1.47
N ALA A 253 5.45 8.36 0.94
CA ALA A 253 5.50 7.04 1.52
C ALA A 253 6.46 6.97 2.73
N PRO A 254 6.22 6.08 3.71
CA PRO A 254 7.10 5.89 4.86
C PRO A 254 8.29 4.97 4.55
N THR A 255 9.11 5.35 3.56
CA THR A 255 10.24 4.53 3.10
C THR A 255 11.57 4.86 3.79
N GLY A 256 11.69 6.04 4.43
CA GLY A 256 12.97 6.54 4.93
C GLY A 256 13.98 6.91 3.83
N GLU A 257 13.60 6.73 2.56
CA GLU A 257 14.41 6.99 1.38
C GLU A 257 13.92 8.22 0.63
N ASN A 258 14.78 8.77 -0.23
CA ASN A 258 14.42 9.87 -1.12
C ASN A 258 13.35 9.43 -2.12
N GLN A 259 12.35 10.28 -2.35
CA GLN A 259 11.21 9.95 -3.22
C GLN A 259 11.10 10.92 -4.40
N SER A 260 10.81 10.37 -5.57
CA SER A 260 10.48 11.14 -6.77
C SER A 260 8.98 11.05 -7.02
N ILE A 261 8.29 12.20 -7.00
CA ILE A 261 6.84 12.29 -7.11
C ILE A 261 6.49 13.14 -8.33
N ASN A 262 5.62 12.62 -9.20
CA ASN A 262 5.08 13.38 -10.32
C ASN A 262 3.66 13.83 -10.00
N VAL A 263 3.38 15.12 -10.15
CA VAL A 263 2.10 15.72 -9.80
C VAL A 263 1.58 16.51 -11.00
N GLN A 264 0.30 16.33 -11.32
CA GLN A 264 -0.41 17.14 -12.31
C GLN A 264 -1.34 18.10 -11.56
N ALA A 265 -1.24 19.39 -11.88
CA ALA A 265 -2.09 20.42 -11.31
C ALA A 265 -3.51 20.32 -11.87
N ASN A 266 -4.50 20.45 -10.98
CA ASN A 266 -5.93 20.48 -11.27
C ASN A 266 -6.36 21.83 -11.87
N SER A 267 -5.54 22.87 -11.74
CA SER A 267 -5.76 24.20 -12.28
C SER A 267 -4.44 24.82 -12.72
N ASN A 268 -4.50 25.74 -13.70
CA ASN A 268 -3.35 26.51 -14.17
C ASN A 268 -2.96 27.64 -13.21
#